data_AF-A0AAI8CI37-F1
#
_entry.id   AF-A0AAI8CI37-F1
#
_cell.length_a   1.000
_cell.length_b   1.000
_cell.length_c   1.000
_cell.angle_alpha   90.00
_cell.angle_beta   90.00
_cell.angle_gamma   90.00
#
_symmetry.space_group_name_H-M   'P 1'
#
loop_
_entity.id
_entity.type
_entity.pdbx_description
1 polymer ?
#
loop_
_entity_poly.entity_id
_entity_poly.type
_entity_poly.pdbx_seq_one_letter_code
_entity_poly.pdbx_strand_id
1 'polypeptide(L)' 'MNALDKKVYKTIVTNKLNPKIIGERNWYIYFIRVTELIWIRNNYDGYLIEIYSDCSKTKHLTTIKI' A
#
# COMPACT_ATOMS: atom_id res chain seq x y z
N MET A 1 -2.42 -3.69 15.02
CA MET A 1 -1.95 -2.81 13.93
C MET A 1 -0.50 -2.46 14.19
N ASN A 2 0.42 -2.91 13.34
CA ASN A 2 1.86 -2.74 13.55
C ASN A 2 2.25 -1.26 13.42
N ALA A 3 3.42 -0.86 13.92
CA ALA A 3 3.88 0.54 13.85
C ALA A 3 3.98 1.04 12.39
N LEU A 4 4.36 0.16 11.47
CA LEU A 4 4.41 0.44 10.03
C LEU A 4 2.99 0.68 9.47
N ASP A 5 2.03 -0.19 9.78
CA ASP A 5 0.64 -0.06 9.33
C ASP A 5 0.03 1.27 9.77
N LYS A 6 0.25 1.66 11.05
CA LYS A 6 -0.22 2.95 11.57
C LYS A 6 0.41 4.12 10.82
N LYS A 7 1.71 4.04 10.50
CA LYS A 7 2.41 5.08 9.75
C LYS A 7 1.85 5.21 8.34
N VAL A 8 1.64 4.09 7.67
CA VAL A 8 1.11 4.03 6.30
C VAL A 8 -0.33 4.54 6.26
N TYR A 9 -1.17 4.09 7.19
CA TYR A 9 -2.54 4.57 7.34
C TYR A 9 -2.59 6.09 7.57
N LYS A 10 -1.78 6.60 8.49
CA LYS A 10 -1.67 8.06 8.71
C LYS A 10 -1.25 8.80 7.44
N THR A 11 -0.38 8.23 6.63
CA THR A 11 0.05 8.85 5.36
C THR A 11 -1.00 8.80 4.26
N ILE A 12 -1.85 7.77 4.24
CA ILE A 12 -3.03 7.72 3.38
C ILE A 12 -4.04 8.80 3.79
N VAL A 13 -4.37 8.86 5.09
CA VAL A 13 -5.32 9.85 5.65
C VAL A 13 -4.82 11.29 5.43
N THR A 14 -3.51 11.51 5.54
CA THR A 14 -2.89 12.84 5.27
C THR A 14 -2.58 13.09 3.80
N ASN A 15 -3.07 12.24 2.88
CA ASN A 15 -2.89 12.32 1.44
C ASN A 15 -1.42 12.36 0.94
N LYS A 16 -0.47 11.96 1.80
CA LYS A 16 0.95 11.80 1.44
C LYS A 16 1.20 10.52 0.65
N LEU A 17 0.30 9.54 0.77
CA LEU A 17 0.25 8.34 -0.06
C LEU A 17 -1.16 8.23 -0.64
N ASN A 18 -1.33 8.60 -1.91
CA ASN A 18 -2.63 8.55 -2.56
C ASN A 18 -2.87 7.17 -3.21
N PRO A 19 -3.82 6.34 -2.73
CA PRO A 19 -4.11 5.03 -3.30
C PRO A 19 -4.63 5.07 -4.75
N LYS A 20 -5.20 6.20 -5.18
CA LYS A 20 -5.71 6.36 -6.55
C LYS A 20 -4.60 6.37 -7.61
N ILE A 21 -3.36 6.61 -7.20
CA ILE A 21 -2.20 6.50 -8.09
C ILE A 21 -1.79 5.02 -8.11
N ILE A 22 -2.36 4.30 -9.06
CA ILE A 22 -2.14 2.87 -9.31
C ILE A 22 -0.70 2.66 -9.83
N GLY A 23 -0.12 1.52 -9.48
CA GLY A 23 1.19 1.10 -9.96
C GLY A 23 2.26 1.04 -8.88
N GLU A 24 3.51 0.95 -9.32
CA GLU A 24 4.69 0.74 -8.49
C GLU A 24 5.48 2.04 -8.33
N ARG A 25 5.86 2.38 -7.10
CA ARG A 25 6.65 3.59 -6.82
C ARG A 25 7.50 3.46 -5.58
N ASN A 26 8.62 4.18 -5.57
CA ASN A 26 9.44 4.35 -4.39
C ASN A 26 8.84 5.45 -3.51
N TRP A 27 8.77 5.19 -2.21
CA TRP A 27 8.31 6.11 -1.20
C TRP A 27 9.25 6.06 0.00
N TYR A 28 10.10 7.08 0.14
CA TYR A 28 11.23 7.07 1.08
C TYR A 28 12.09 5.81 0.86
N ILE A 29 12.25 4.98 1.90
CA ILE A 29 13.00 3.71 1.91
C ILE A 29 12.10 2.49 1.69
N TYR A 30 10.90 2.71 1.14
CA TYR A 30 9.93 1.67 0.87
C TYR A 30 9.59 1.63 -0.61
N PHE A 31 9.36 0.44 -1.11
CA PHE A 31 8.75 0.22 -2.41
C PHE A 31 7.27 -0.08 -2.20
N ILE A 32 6.40 0.66 -2.88
CA ILE A 32 4.95 0.53 -2.74
C ILE A 32 4.36 0.11 -4.07
N ARG A 33 3.55 -0.97 -4.04
CA ARG A 33 2.72 -1.39 -5.16
C ARG A 33 1.26 -1.15 -4.79
N VAL A 34 0.55 -0.42 -5.63
CA VAL A 34 -0.89 -0.19 -5.48
C VAL A 34 -1.62 -0.87 -6.62
N THR A 35 -2.51 -1.78 -6.28
CA THR A 35 -3.33 -2.55 -7.21
C THR A 35 -4.79 -2.24 -6.94
N GLU A 36 -5.54 -1.87 -7.97
CA GLU A 36 -6.99 -1.70 -7.86
C GLU A 36 -7.66 -3.07 -7.72
N LEU A 37 -8.55 -3.20 -6.74
CA LEU A 37 -9.37 -4.38 -6.54
C LEU A 37 -10.70 -4.15 -7.25
N ILE A 38 -10.83 -4.71 -8.45
CA ILE A 38 -12.07 -4.71 -9.22
C ILE A 38 -12.71 -6.10 -9.09
N TRP A 39 -13.90 -6.15 -8.51
CA TRP A 39 -14.77 -7.34 -8.51
C TRP A 39 -14.14 -8.63 -7.95
N ILE A 40 -14.06 -8.73 -6.62
CA ILE A 40 -14.06 -10.04 -5.95
C ILE A 40 -15.48 -10.30 -5.46
N ARG A 41 -16.05 -11.46 -5.83
CA ARG A 41 -17.42 -11.92 -5.51
C ARG A 41 -17.87 -11.76 -4.04
N ASN A 42 -16.96 -11.47 -3.10
CA ASN A 42 -17.21 -11.33 -1.66
C ASN A 42 -16.46 -10.16 -0.98
N ASN A 43 -15.82 -9.22 -1.69
CA ASN A 43 -15.10 -8.09 -1.05
C ASN A 43 -15.30 -6.77 -1.80
N TYR A 44 -15.25 -5.67 -1.05
CA TYR A 44 -15.42 -4.30 -1.52
C TYR A 44 -14.46 -3.92 -2.65
N ASP A 45 -14.97 -3.18 -3.62
CA ASP A 45 -14.17 -2.43 -4.59
C ASP A 45 -13.26 -1.45 -3.83
N GLY A 46 -11.98 -1.39 -4.18
CA GLY A 46 -11.00 -0.64 -3.39
C GLY A 46 -9.55 -0.76 -3.88
N TYR A 47 -8.59 -0.52 -3.00
CA TYR A 47 -7.16 -0.57 -3.32
C TYR A 47 -6.41 -1.54 -2.41
N LEU A 48 -5.60 -2.40 -3.03
CA LEU A 48 -4.59 -3.21 -2.36
C LEU A 48 -3.26 -2.45 -2.39
N ILE A 49 -2.72 -2.12 -1.23
CA ILE A 49 -1.41 -1.50 -1.08
C ILE A 49 -0.45 -2.50 -0.46
N GLU A 50 0.60 -2.83 -1.20
CA GLU A 50 1.67 -3.72 -0.77
C GLU A 50 2.95 -2.91 -0.57
N ILE A 51 3.64 -3.17 0.53
CA ILE A 51 4.84 -2.41 0.91
C ILE A 51 6.00 -3.36 1.10
N TYR A 52 7.12 -3.02 0.48
CA TYR A 52 8.36 -3.78 0.48
C TYR A 52 9.52 -2.90 0.96
N SER A 53 10.60 -3.52 1.43
CA SER A 53 11.84 -2.77 1.71
C SER A 53 12.56 -2.39 0.40
N ASP A 54 13.00 -1.13 0.30
CA ASP A 54 13.63 -0.54 -0.90
C ASP A 54 14.94 -1.23 -1.32
N CYS A 55 15.70 -1.80 -0.38
CA CYS A 55 17.02 -2.39 -0.67
C CYS A 55 16.99 -3.58 -1.64
N SER A 56 15.84 -4.21 -1.88
CA SER A 56 15.77 -5.37 -2.77
C SER A 56 14.42 -5.63 -3.43
N LYS A 57 13.35 -4.88 -3.07
CA LYS A 57 11.95 -5.19 -3.44
C LYS A 57 11.48 -6.61 -3.10
N THR A 58 12.32 -7.44 -2.46
CA THR A 58 12.03 -8.86 -2.20
C THR A 58 11.45 -9.10 -0.82
N LYS A 59 11.70 -8.20 0.15
CA LYS A 59 11.12 -8.34 1.49
C LYS A 59 9.80 -7.59 1.58
N HIS A 60 8.72 -8.36 1.53
CA HIS A 60 7.37 -7.89 1.87
C HIS A 60 7.32 -7.50 3.36
N LEU A 61 6.73 -6.34 3.64
CA LEU A 61 6.61 -5.79 4.99
C LEU A 61 5.16 -5.81 5.48
N THR A 62 4.22 -5.38 4.64
CA THR A 62 2.80 -5.35 4.99
C THR A 62 1.92 -5.22 3.75
N THR A 63 0.65 -5.62 3.89
CA THR A 63 -0.41 -5.43 2.90
C THR A 63 -1.60 -4.77 3.58
N ILE A 64 -2.12 -3.72 2.95
CA ILE A 64 -3.28 -2.97 3.43
C ILE A 64 -4.36 -3.01 2.34
N LYS A 65 -5.59 -3.29 2.75
CA LYS A 65 -6.78 -3.19 1.89
C LYS A 65 -7.58 -1.98 2.35
N ILE A 66 -7.95 -1.13 1.40
CA ILE A 66 -8.70 0.11 1.63
C ILE A 66 -9.90 0.12 0.70
#